data_AF-A0AA39MS37-F1
#
_entry.id   AF-A0AA39MS37-F1
#
_cell.length_a   1.000
_cell.length_b   1.000
_cell.length_c   1.000
_cell.angle_alpha   90.00
_cell.angle_beta   90.00
_cell.angle_gamma   90.00
#
_symmetry.space_group_name_H-M   'P 1'
#
loop_
_entity.id
_entity.type
_entity.pdbx_description
1 polymer ?
#
loop_
_entity_poly.entity_id
_entity_poly.type
_entity_poly.pdbx_seq_one_letter_code
_entity_poly.pdbx_strand_id
1 'polypeptide(L)'
;MASTVEYRASMTPEPYEPAPMPEDIRPEDLEAFYDEWDAAEKAREDAAEAHEAWKVQKQKEEKRQALELERREKKLVQERKVAEAKARKEREEWEAVERKRQEEAEAKARAEAAAAEQRRLEEEARALEERRAAKKKKLEGEAKAKALVEASKATEAKKEKEKVGGDEGSKIGSGSDGDDEREKDPKGKALKKLVKQRKDRKGKGKVTNSEAADVSRKRKIKSSAVVVSGEEEVVGPSGRPLKKLKTEPEMQVDDEEYKNNERCGHCKTDNIKCFIRRGRTCERCKLKKNKCVFPQGESSGSAGSSEIIDLLQKLCDKMDDFQEGLERVEGKVNFLGGRVDDLVDDFHEGDAPEWPSDFVEEEFREEWAASKVELGNLKNVNSEALRIAMHM
;
A
#
# COMPACT_ATOMS: atom_id res chain seq x y z
N MET A 1 -68.46 10.90 9.08
CA MET A 1 -69.70 10.20 9.47
C MET A 1 -69.29 8.95 10.22
N ALA A 2 -69.17 9.02 11.55
CA ALA A 2 -68.85 7.86 12.38
C ALA A 2 -70.17 7.26 12.87
N SER A 3 -70.46 6.01 12.51
CA SER A 3 -71.68 5.33 12.98
C SER A 3 -71.44 4.78 14.39
N THR A 4 -72.13 5.36 15.36
CA THR A 4 -72.23 4.81 16.71
C THR A 4 -73.06 3.54 16.66
N VAL A 5 -72.42 2.38 16.74
CA VAL A 5 -73.12 1.10 16.87
C VAL A 5 -73.57 0.97 18.32
N GLU A 6 -74.83 1.31 18.59
CA GLU A 6 -75.46 1.06 19.88
C GLU A 6 -75.62 -0.46 20.07
N TYR A 7 -74.76 -1.05 20.90
CA TYR A 7 -74.92 -2.43 21.34
C TYR A 7 -76.16 -2.52 22.24
N ARG A 8 -77.25 -3.03 21.68
CA ARG A 8 -78.53 -3.21 22.38
C ARG A 8 -78.40 -4.38 23.36
N ALA A 9 -78.25 -4.07 24.65
CA ALA A 9 -78.05 -5.04 25.74
C ALA A 9 -79.31 -5.86 26.13
N SER A 10 -80.20 -6.16 25.17
CA SER A 10 -81.55 -6.69 25.47
C SER A 10 -81.86 -8.05 24.84
N MET A 11 -80.85 -8.86 24.56
CA MET A 11 -81.06 -10.28 24.31
C MET A 11 -80.31 -11.06 25.38
N THR A 12 -80.98 -11.37 26.49
CA THR A 12 -80.70 -12.60 27.21
C THR A 12 -80.89 -13.72 26.20
N PRO A 13 -79.83 -14.41 25.74
CA PRO A 13 -80.00 -15.58 24.89
C PRO A 13 -80.93 -16.53 25.64
N GLU A 14 -81.94 -17.07 24.95
CA GLU A 14 -82.70 -18.18 25.52
C GLU A 14 -81.70 -19.24 25.98
N PRO A 15 -81.89 -19.84 27.17
CA PRO A 15 -81.02 -20.91 27.64
C PRO A 15 -80.91 -21.94 26.53
N TYR A 16 -79.69 -22.19 26.08
CA TYR A 16 -79.43 -23.16 25.05
C TYR A 16 -80.04 -24.49 25.50
N GLU A 17 -81.08 -24.95 24.80
CA GLU A 17 -81.61 -26.29 25.00
C GLU A 17 -80.55 -27.28 24.49
N PRO A 18 -79.99 -28.14 25.36
CA PRO A 18 -79.02 -29.13 24.92
C PRO A 18 -79.64 -29.97 23.81
N ALA A 19 -78.96 -30.08 22.68
CA ALA A 19 -79.35 -31.02 21.63
C ALA A 19 -79.53 -32.40 22.27
N PRO A 20 -80.64 -33.12 21.99
CA PRO A 20 -80.87 -34.44 22.55
C PRO A 20 -79.67 -35.34 22.20
N MET A 21 -79.13 -36.02 23.21
CA MET A 21 -78.09 -37.02 22.96
C MET A 21 -78.64 -38.05 21.97
N PRO A 22 -77.86 -38.46 20.96
CA PRO A 22 -78.27 -39.54 20.06
C PRO A 22 -78.65 -40.77 20.88
N GLU A 23 -79.84 -41.32 20.66
CA GLU A 23 -80.41 -42.42 21.46
C GLU A 23 -79.59 -43.72 21.39
N ASP A 24 -78.68 -43.83 20.42
CA ASP A 24 -77.91 -45.04 20.12
C ASP A 24 -76.49 -45.07 20.74
N ILE A 25 -76.06 -44.03 21.45
CA ILE A 25 -74.71 -43.99 22.04
C ILE A 25 -74.74 -44.67 23.41
N ARG A 26 -74.02 -45.80 23.54
CA ARG A 26 -73.89 -46.49 24.81
C ARG A 26 -72.88 -45.74 25.70
N PRO A 27 -73.02 -45.78 27.03
CA PRO A 27 -72.09 -45.12 27.96
C PRO A 27 -70.63 -45.49 27.74
N GLU A 28 -70.35 -46.75 27.35
CA GLU A 28 -68.98 -47.23 27.08
C GLU A 28 -68.36 -46.56 25.85
N ASP A 29 -69.18 -46.21 24.84
CA ASP A 29 -68.73 -45.55 23.63
C ASP A 29 -68.37 -44.06 23.91
N LEU A 30 -69.01 -43.44 24.91
CA LEU A 30 -68.66 -42.09 25.39
C LEU A 30 -67.36 -42.08 26.19
N GLU A 31 -67.16 -43.05 27.09
CA GLU A 31 -65.93 -43.19 27.88
C GLU A 31 -64.72 -43.39 26.95
N ALA A 32 -64.84 -44.28 25.96
CA ALA A 32 -63.79 -44.49 24.96
C ALA A 32 -63.50 -43.21 24.14
N PHE A 33 -64.52 -42.41 23.83
CA PHE A 33 -64.32 -41.13 23.13
C PHE A 33 -63.55 -40.11 23.98
N TYR A 34 -63.85 -40.02 25.28
CA TYR A 34 -63.11 -39.13 26.19
C TYR A 34 -61.66 -39.60 26.38
N ASP A 35 -61.43 -40.90 26.53
CA ASP A 35 -60.06 -41.46 26.60
C ASP A 35 -59.26 -41.18 25.31
N GLU A 36 -59.89 -41.32 24.14
CA GLU A 36 -59.26 -40.97 22.86
C GLU A 36 -58.98 -39.48 22.75
N TRP A 37 -59.92 -38.64 23.19
CA TRP A 37 -59.75 -37.19 23.19
C TRP A 37 -58.62 -36.74 24.12
N ASP A 38 -58.54 -37.29 25.34
CA ASP A 38 -57.45 -37.04 26.29
C ASP A 38 -56.10 -37.49 25.74
N ALA A 39 -56.05 -38.68 25.10
CA ALA A 39 -54.84 -39.17 24.44
C ALA A 39 -54.42 -38.27 23.28
N ALA A 40 -55.37 -37.76 22.49
CA ALA A 40 -55.11 -36.84 21.38
C ALA A 40 -54.65 -35.46 21.86
N GLU A 41 -55.25 -34.92 22.93
CA GLU A 41 -54.83 -33.65 23.53
C GLU A 41 -53.40 -33.76 24.07
N LYS A 42 -53.09 -34.84 24.81
CA LYS A 42 -51.73 -35.09 25.28
C LYS A 42 -50.72 -35.23 24.13
N ALA A 43 -51.06 -35.95 23.07
CA ALA A 43 -50.20 -36.07 21.89
C ALA A 43 -49.96 -34.71 21.22
N ARG A 44 -50.95 -33.81 21.24
CA ARG A 44 -50.83 -32.44 20.72
C ARG A 44 -49.92 -31.59 21.61
N GLU A 45 -50.00 -31.72 22.92
CA GLU A 45 -49.10 -31.04 23.87
C GLU A 45 -47.65 -31.51 23.70
N ASP A 46 -47.42 -32.82 23.63
CA ASP A 46 -46.10 -33.42 23.39
C ASP A 46 -45.50 -32.94 22.05
N ALA A 47 -46.31 -32.89 21.00
CA ALA A 47 -45.90 -32.38 19.69
C ALA A 47 -45.57 -30.87 19.73
N ALA A 48 -46.31 -30.08 20.51
CA ALA A 48 -46.03 -28.66 20.70
C ALA A 48 -44.71 -28.45 21.46
N GLU A 49 -44.45 -29.21 22.52
CA GLU A 49 -43.19 -29.17 23.26
C GLU A 49 -42.01 -29.56 22.37
N ALA A 50 -42.15 -30.64 21.59
CA ALA A 50 -41.12 -31.09 20.64
C ALA A 50 -40.81 -30.01 19.58
N HIS A 51 -41.82 -29.31 19.08
CA HIS A 51 -41.65 -28.24 18.11
C HIS A 51 -40.93 -27.02 18.71
N GLU A 52 -41.24 -26.63 19.95
CA GLU A 52 -40.52 -25.56 20.65
C GLU A 52 -39.06 -25.96 20.95
N ALA A 53 -38.82 -27.20 21.37
CA ALA A 53 -37.46 -27.73 21.55
C ALA A 53 -36.65 -27.69 20.24
N TRP A 54 -37.27 -28.08 19.12
CA TRP A 54 -36.65 -28.02 17.80
C TRP A 54 -36.31 -26.58 17.38
N LYS A 55 -37.19 -25.60 17.62
CA LYS A 55 -36.89 -24.17 17.35
C LYS A 55 -35.68 -23.69 18.13
N VAL A 56 -35.59 -24.05 19.42
CA VAL A 56 -34.44 -23.69 20.26
C VAL A 56 -33.16 -24.34 19.75
N GLN A 57 -33.21 -25.60 19.31
CA GLN A 57 -32.06 -26.27 18.70
C GLN A 57 -31.62 -25.60 17.40
N LYS A 58 -32.57 -25.23 16.53
CA LYS A 58 -32.29 -24.53 15.27
C LYS A 58 -31.61 -23.18 15.51
N GLN A 59 -32.11 -22.38 16.45
CA GLN A 59 -31.47 -21.11 16.83
C GLN A 59 -30.06 -21.30 17.40
N LYS A 60 -29.81 -22.38 18.16
CA LYS A 60 -28.47 -22.71 18.66
C LYS A 60 -27.52 -23.09 17.52
N GLU A 61 -28.01 -23.81 16.51
CA GLU A 61 -27.23 -24.17 15.32
C GLU A 61 -26.89 -22.94 14.47
N GLU A 62 -27.86 -22.08 14.18
CA GLU A 62 -27.66 -20.82 13.45
C GLU A 62 -26.63 -19.92 14.15
N LYS A 63 -26.71 -19.78 15.48
CA LYS A 63 -25.71 -19.05 16.27
C LYS A 63 -24.32 -19.66 16.19
N ARG A 64 -24.21 -20.99 16.15
CA ARG A 64 -22.93 -21.69 16.00
C ARG A 64 -22.32 -21.45 14.63
N GLN A 65 -23.12 -21.55 13.57
CA GLN A 65 -22.68 -21.29 12.20
C GLN A 65 -22.25 -19.83 12.02
N ALA A 66 -23.01 -18.87 12.56
CA ALA A 66 -22.64 -17.46 12.53
C ALA A 66 -21.28 -17.20 13.21
N LEU A 67 -21.03 -17.81 14.37
CA LEU A 67 -19.76 -17.69 15.09
C LEU A 67 -18.60 -18.37 14.35
N GLU A 68 -18.86 -19.47 13.65
CA GLU A 68 -17.86 -20.12 12.80
C GLU A 68 -17.46 -19.24 11.61
N LEU A 69 -18.43 -18.64 10.93
CA LEU A 69 -18.16 -17.68 9.85
C LEU A 69 -17.36 -16.47 10.35
N GLU A 70 -17.74 -15.89 11.48
CA GLU A 70 -16.99 -14.77 12.08
C GLU A 70 -15.53 -15.16 12.39
N ARG A 71 -15.30 -16.39 12.87
CA ARG A 71 -13.94 -16.90 13.11
C ARG A 71 -13.16 -17.08 11.79
N ARG A 72 -13.80 -17.59 10.73
CA ARG A 72 -13.18 -17.73 9.41
C ARG A 72 -12.81 -16.37 8.82
N GLU A 73 -13.71 -15.38 8.89
CA GLU A 73 -13.43 -14.01 8.46
C GLU A 73 -12.26 -13.39 9.22
N LYS A 74 -12.21 -13.56 10.55
CA LYS A 74 -11.07 -13.08 11.36
C LYS A 74 -9.74 -13.71 10.94
N LYS A 75 -9.74 -15.02 10.63
CA LYS A 75 -8.54 -15.71 10.11
C LYS A 75 -8.11 -15.14 8.76
N LEU A 76 -9.04 -14.97 7.81
CA LEU A 76 -8.75 -14.38 6.50
C LEU A 76 -8.21 -12.94 6.62
N VAL A 77 -8.77 -12.13 7.51
CA VAL A 77 -8.26 -10.77 7.79
C VAL A 77 -6.84 -10.82 8.36
N GLN A 78 -6.54 -11.79 9.23
CA GLN A 78 -5.21 -11.95 9.80
C GLN A 78 -4.19 -12.41 8.74
N GLU A 79 -4.56 -13.40 7.92
CA GLU A 79 -3.75 -13.90 6.81
C GLU A 79 -3.46 -12.79 5.79
N ARG A 80 -4.46 -11.98 5.43
CA ARG A 80 -4.29 -10.82 4.55
C ARG A 80 -3.31 -9.80 5.14
N LYS A 81 -3.38 -9.51 6.45
CA LYS A 81 -2.43 -8.60 7.11
C LYS A 81 -0.99 -9.14 7.07
N VAL A 82 -0.83 -10.45 7.25
CA VAL A 82 0.49 -11.10 7.16
C VAL A 82 1.03 -11.04 5.72
N ALA A 83 0.18 -11.32 4.72
CA ALA A 83 0.53 -11.23 3.31
C ALA A 83 0.91 -9.80 2.90
N GLU A 84 0.14 -8.79 3.32
CA GLU A 84 0.42 -7.38 3.06
C GLU A 84 1.75 -6.95 3.71
N ALA A 85 2.01 -7.37 4.95
CA ALA A 85 3.28 -7.09 5.62
C ALA A 85 4.47 -7.75 4.91
N LYS A 86 4.31 -8.97 4.39
CA LYS A 86 5.34 -9.67 3.60
C LYS A 86 5.60 -8.94 2.29
N ALA A 87 4.55 -8.63 1.52
CA ALA A 87 4.66 -7.90 0.26
C ALA A 87 5.27 -6.50 0.44
N ARG A 88 4.99 -5.84 1.57
CA ARG A 88 5.62 -4.56 1.91
C ARG A 88 7.12 -4.71 2.14
N LYS A 89 7.56 -5.72 2.89
CA LYS A 89 9.00 -5.96 3.12
C LYS A 89 9.73 -6.24 1.81
N GLU A 90 9.15 -7.08 0.96
CA GLU A 90 9.71 -7.40 -0.36
C GLU A 90 9.83 -6.17 -1.26
N ARG A 91 8.83 -5.26 -1.25
CA ARG A 91 8.93 -3.97 -1.93
C ARG A 91 10.04 -3.08 -1.37
N GLU A 92 10.15 -2.96 -0.05
CA GLU A 92 11.20 -2.16 0.60
C GLU A 92 12.60 -2.72 0.27
N GLU A 93 12.77 -4.04 0.20
CA GLU A 93 14.01 -4.70 -0.22
C GLU A 93 14.33 -4.43 -1.70
N TRP A 94 13.34 -4.56 -2.58
CA TRP A 94 13.50 -4.26 -4.01
C TRP A 94 13.88 -2.79 -4.25
N GLU A 95 13.21 -1.85 -3.58
CA GLU A 95 13.55 -0.42 -3.63
C GLU A 95 14.96 -0.14 -3.10
N ALA A 96 15.41 -0.86 -2.07
CA ALA A 96 16.77 -0.72 -1.56
C ALA A 96 17.84 -1.24 -2.55
N VAL A 97 17.55 -2.33 -3.26
CA VAL A 97 18.42 -2.87 -4.33
C VAL A 97 18.48 -1.89 -5.49
N GLU A 98 17.33 -1.39 -5.95
CA GLU A 98 17.28 -0.44 -7.06
C GLU A 98 17.98 0.89 -6.71
N ARG A 99 17.83 1.39 -5.48
CA ARG A 99 18.59 2.57 -5.02
C ARG A 99 20.10 2.32 -5.02
N LYS A 100 20.56 1.15 -4.55
CA LYS A 100 21.99 0.80 -4.62
C LYS A 100 22.50 0.76 -6.05
N ARG A 101 21.71 0.20 -6.98
CA ARG A 101 22.05 0.16 -8.41
C ARG A 101 22.16 1.57 -9.00
N GLN A 102 21.27 2.48 -8.62
CA GLN A 102 21.33 3.88 -9.04
C GLN A 102 22.56 4.60 -8.46
N GLU A 103 22.87 4.39 -7.18
CA GLU A 103 24.06 4.96 -6.53
C GLU A 103 25.36 4.45 -7.19
N GLU A 104 25.43 3.17 -7.54
CA GLU A 104 26.58 2.58 -8.25
C GLU A 104 26.71 3.13 -9.68
N ALA A 105 25.61 3.23 -10.41
CA ALA A 105 25.59 3.81 -11.75
C ALA A 105 26.04 5.29 -11.72
N GLU A 106 25.58 6.06 -10.73
CA GLU A 106 26.01 7.45 -10.55
C GLU A 106 27.49 7.54 -10.17
N ALA A 107 27.98 6.67 -9.29
CA ALA A 107 29.39 6.61 -8.92
C ALA A 107 30.28 6.28 -10.13
N LYS A 108 29.86 5.32 -10.97
CA LYS A 108 30.54 4.96 -12.21
C LYS A 108 30.57 6.13 -13.20
N ALA A 109 29.43 6.79 -13.43
CA ALA A 109 29.35 7.96 -14.31
C ALA A 109 30.26 9.10 -13.83
N ARG A 110 30.33 9.34 -12.52
CA ARG A 110 31.25 10.35 -11.94
C ARG A 110 32.71 9.96 -12.12
N ALA A 111 33.06 8.68 -11.96
CA ALA A 111 34.43 8.20 -12.16
C ALA A 111 34.85 8.34 -13.63
N GLU A 112 33.98 7.99 -14.57
CA GLU A 112 34.22 8.16 -16.01
C GLU A 112 34.37 9.63 -16.40
N ALA A 113 33.51 10.51 -15.86
CA ALA A 113 33.63 11.96 -16.08
C ALA A 113 34.95 12.53 -15.55
N ALA A 114 35.37 12.11 -14.35
CA ALA A 114 36.65 12.53 -13.77
C ALA A 114 37.86 12.02 -14.58
N ALA A 115 37.80 10.78 -15.08
CA ALA A 115 38.84 10.23 -15.94
C ALA A 115 38.90 10.96 -17.29
N ALA A 116 37.75 11.33 -17.87
CA ALA A 116 37.69 12.12 -19.10
C ALA A 116 38.27 13.53 -18.89
N GLU A 117 37.99 14.18 -17.76
CA GLU A 117 38.56 15.47 -17.40
C GLU A 117 40.10 15.40 -17.25
N GLN A 118 40.60 14.37 -16.56
CA GLN A 118 42.05 14.15 -16.44
C GLN A 118 42.72 13.97 -17.80
N ARG A 119 42.15 13.16 -18.70
CA ARG A 119 42.68 12.99 -20.06
C ARG A 119 42.74 14.30 -20.83
N ARG A 120 41.72 15.16 -20.71
CA ARG A 120 41.71 16.49 -21.34
C ARG A 120 42.81 17.40 -20.80
N LEU A 121 43.05 17.39 -19.48
CA LEU A 121 44.11 18.19 -18.86
C LEU A 121 45.50 17.69 -19.27
N GLU A 122 45.71 16.38 -19.38
CA GLU A 122 46.97 15.79 -19.86
C GLU A 122 47.23 16.13 -21.33
N GLU A 123 46.20 16.06 -22.18
CA GLU A 123 46.30 16.44 -23.60
C GLU A 123 46.63 17.94 -23.76
N GLU A 124 45.98 18.82 -22.98
CA GLU A 124 46.27 20.25 -22.98
C GLU A 124 47.70 20.55 -22.51
N ALA A 125 48.17 19.86 -21.46
CA ALA A 125 49.55 19.99 -20.98
C ALA A 125 50.57 19.56 -22.05
N ARG A 126 50.30 18.45 -22.75
CA ARG A 126 51.14 17.95 -23.85
C ARG A 126 51.19 18.95 -25.01
N ALA A 127 50.04 19.50 -25.42
CA ALA A 127 49.96 20.52 -26.46
C ALA A 127 50.72 21.81 -26.07
N LEU A 128 50.68 22.21 -24.80
CA LEU A 128 51.43 23.36 -24.30
C LEU A 128 52.95 23.11 -24.35
N GLU A 129 53.40 21.91 -23.99
CA GLU A 129 54.81 21.50 -24.06
C GLU A 129 55.32 21.50 -25.50
N GLU A 130 54.58 20.90 -26.43
CA GLU A 130 54.91 20.89 -27.86
C GLU A 130 55.02 22.32 -28.43
N ARG A 131 54.10 23.22 -28.04
CA ARG A 131 54.13 24.63 -28.46
C ARG A 131 55.35 25.36 -27.90
N ARG A 132 55.79 25.06 -26.68
CA ARG A 132 57.03 25.60 -26.09
C ARG A 132 58.27 25.09 -26.81
N ALA A 133 58.33 23.79 -27.11
CA ALA A 133 59.43 23.19 -27.87
C ALA A 133 59.55 23.78 -29.29
N ALA A 134 58.42 23.98 -29.98
CA ALA A 134 58.39 24.61 -31.30
C ALA A 134 58.88 26.08 -31.25
N LYS A 135 58.48 26.85 -30.23
CA LYS A 135 58.98 28.21 -30.03
C LYS A 135 60.49 28.24 -29.78
N LYS A 136 61.02 27.33 -28.96
CA LYS A 136 62.46 27.22 -28.69
C LYS A 136 63.24 26.92 -29.98
N LYS A 137 62.78 25.97 -30.80
CA LYS A 137 63.38 25.67 -32.11
C LYS A 137 63.37 26.87 -33.07
N LYS A 138 62.30 27.66 -33.08
CA LYS A 138 62.24 28.90 -33.90
C LYS A 138 63.28 29.94 -33.44
N LEU A 139 63.39 30.18 -32.13
CA LEU A 139 64.37 31.13 -31.58
C LEU A 139 65.81 30.68 -31.83
N GLU A 140 66.11 29.38 -31.67
CA GLU A 140 67.43 28.83 -32.00
C GLU A 140 67.74 28.94 -33.51
N GLY A 141 66.74 28.73 -34.37
CA GLY A 141 66.87 28.93 -35.82
C GLY A 141 67.16 30.39 -36.20
N GLU A 142 66.44 31.35 -35.60
CA GLU A 142 66.68 32.79 -35.79
C GLU A 142 68.06 33.23 -35.27
N ALA A 143 68.49 32.72 -34.12
CA ALA A 143 69.82 33.00 -33.57
C ALA A 143 70.94 32.48 -34.50
N LYS A 144 70.80 31.26 -35.04
CA LYS A 144 71.73 30.72 -36.03
C LYS A 144 71.74 31.53 -37.33
N ALA A 145 70.58 31.99 -37.80
CA ALA A 145 70.50 32.84 -38.98
C ALA A 145 71.19 34.21 -38.76
N LYS A 146 70.99 34.84 -37.59
CA LYS A 146 71.70 36.08 -37.23
C LYS A 146 73.22 35.88 -37.14
N ALA A 147 73.68 34.78 -36.53
CA ALA A 147 75.10 34.45 -36.44
C ALA A 147 75.75 34.24 -37.83
N LEU A 148 75.04 33.61 -38.78
CA LEU A 148 75.51 33.48 -40.16
C LEU A 148 75.64 34.84 -40.87
N VAL A 149 74.68 35.75 -40.69
CA VAL A 149 74.75 37.10 -41.26
C VAL A 149 75.92 37.90 -40.67
N GLU A 150 76.19 37.80 -39.37
CA GLU A 150 77.34 38.45 -38.75
C GLU A 150 78.68 37.83 -39.19
N ALA A 151 78.74 36.50 -39.33
CA ALA A 151 79.93 35.82 -39.87
C ALA A 151 80.23 36.25 -41.32
N SER A 152 79.20 36.42 -42.17
CA SER A 152 79.37 36.95 -43.53
C SER A 152 79.87 38.39 -43.55
N LYS A 153 79.41 39.25 -42.62
CA LYS A 153 79.92 40.62 -42.46
C LYS A 153 81.37 40.65 -41.95
N ALA A 154 81.75 39.74 -41.07
CA ALA A 154 83.13 39.60 -40.58
C ALA A 154 84.10 39.11 -41.66
N THR A 155 83.64 38.30 -42.63
CA THR A 155 84.44 37.90 -43.79
C THR A 155 84.62 39.02 -44.82
N GLU A 156 83.67 39.97 -44.93
CA GLU A 156 83.86 41.17 -45.75
C GLU A 156 84.79 42.19 -45.09
N ALA A 157 84.75 42.34 -43.76
CA ALA A 157 85.69 43.18 -43.01
C ALA A 157 87.13 42.64 -43.02
N LYS A 158 87.34 41.33 -43.26
CA LYS A 158 88.67 40.71 -43.41
C LYS A 158 89.30 40.89 -44.79
N LYS A 159 88.61 41.46 -45.76
CA LYS A 159 89.22 41.92 -47.03
C LYS A 159 89.75 43.36 -46.97
N GLU A 160 89.55 44.04 -45.83
CA GLU A 160 89.88 45.46 -45.67
C GLU A 160 90.58 45.76 -44.33
N LYS A 161 91.48 44.88 -43.87
CA LYS A 161 92.45 45.22 -42.81
C LYS A 161 93.61 44.21 -42.70
N GLU A 162 94.45 44.21 -43.72
CA GLU A 162 95.85 43.81 -43.60
C GLU A 162 96.70 45.07 -43.35
N LYS A 163 96.70 45.58 -42.10
CA LYS A 163 97.82 46.37 -41.54
C LYS A 163 97.57 46.78 -40.08
N VAL A 164 98.64 46.67 -39.30
CA VAL A 164 98.87 47.14 -37.92
C VAL A 164 98.16 46.27 -36.88
N GLY A 165 98.81 45.65 -35.90
CA GLY A 165 100.06 45.96 -35.19
C GLY A 165 99.72 45.81 -33.69
N GLY A 166 100.60 45.19 -32.92
CA GLY A 166 100.31 44.71 -31.55
C GLY A 166 100.07 45.79 -30.50
N ASP A 167 99.60 45.38 -29.32
CA ASP A 167 100.19 45.76 -28.02
C ASP A 167 99.53 44.98 -26.86
N GLU A 168 100.29 44.81 -25.79
CA GLU A 168 100.07 44.03 -24.56
C GLU A 168 98.96 44.55 -23.62
N GLY A 169 98.62 43.74 -22.60
CA GLY A 169 98.41 44.27 -21.26
C GLY A 169 97.15 43.84 -20.47
N SER A 170 97.33 42.86 -19.58
CA SER A 170 96.92 42.84 -18.15
C SER A 170 95.56 43.44 -17.71
N LYS A 171 94.75 42.67 -16.96
CA LYS A 171 94.59 42.79 -15.49
C LYS A 171 93.33 42.08 -14.94
N ILE A 172 93.50 41.54 -13.74
CA ILE A 172 92.60 40.76 -12.88
C ILE A 172 91.59 41.67 -12.13
N GLY A 173 90.42 41.11 -11.77
CA GLY A 173 89.45 41.63 -10.77
C GLY A 173 88.09 41.97 -11.42
N SER A 174 86.92 41.82 -10.81
CA SER A 174 86.48 41.62 -9.43
C SER A 174 84.99 41.25 -9.49
N GLY A 175 84.48 40.53 -8.50
CA GLY A 175 83.14 39.93 -8.52
C GLY A 175 81.96 40.89 -8.50
N SER A 176 80.78 40.31 -8.75
CA SER A 176 79.51 40.81 -8.21
C SER A 176 78.57 39.63 -8.03
N ASP A 177 78.29 39.35 -6.75
CA ASP A 177 77.07 38.69 -6.31
C ASP A 177 75.86 39.34 -6.98
N GLY A 178 75.01 38.50 -7.56
CA GLY A 178 73.70 38.84 -8.09
C GLY A 178 72.72 37.83 -7.53
N ASP A 179 72.33 38.10 -6.28
CA ASP A 179 71.22 37.50 -5.56
C ASP A 179 69.92 37.74 -6.34
N ASP A 180 69.47 36.74 -7.10
CA ASP A 180 68.13 36.74 -7.68
C ASP A 180 67.20 35.92 -6.78
N GLU A 181 66.33 36.67 -6.12
CA GLU A 181 65.40 36.20 -5.12
C GLU A 181 64.60 34.98 -5.58
N ARG A 182 64.62 33.95 -4.73
CA ARG A 182 63.60 32.91 -4.71
C ARG A 182 62.22 33.55 -4.60
N GLU A 183 61.52 33.59 -5.73
CA GLU A 183 60.08 33.80 -5.78
C GLU A 183 59.40 32.71 -4.92
N LYS A 184 59.02 33.10 -3.71
CA LYS A 184 58.22 32.29 -2.80
C LYS A 184 56.81 32.22 -3.37
N ASP A 185 56.59 31.23 -4.22
CA ASP A 185 55.29 30.83 -4.73
C ASP A 185 54.27 30.69 -3.55
N PRO A 186 53.27 31.58 -3.42
CA PRO A 186 52.33 31.57 -2.30
C PRO A 186 51.35 30.38 -2.35
N LYS A 187 51.34 29.60 -3.43
CA LYS A 187 50.42 28.47 -3.62
C LYS A 187 50.77 27.23 -2.78
N GLY A 188 52.02 27.07 -2.35
CA GLY A 188 52.43 25.91 -1.53
C GLY A 188 51.88 25.89 -0.09
N LYS A 189 51.58 27.07 0.49
CA LYS A 189 51.06 27.16 1.87
C LYS A 189 49.53 27.04 1.95
N ALA A 190 48.80 27.32 0.87
CA ALA A 190 47.35 27.15 0.80
C ALA A 190 46.95 25.66 0.72
N LEU A 191 47.66 24.86 -0.08
CA LEU A 191 47.38 23.43 -0.23
C LEU A 191 47.67 22.62 1.05
N LYS A 192 48.73 22.95 1.80
CA LYS A 192 49.02 22.29 3.08
C LYS A 192 47.98 22.59 4.19
N LYS A 193 47.26 23.72 4.14
CA LYS A 193 46.16 24.02 5.07
C LYS A 193 44.88 23.24 4.76
N LEU A 194 44.56 23.03 3.47
CA LEU A 194 43.40 22.23 3.04
C LEU A 194 43.54 20.74 3.38
N VAL A 195 44.75 20.18 3.26
CA VAL A 195 45.00 18.77 3.62
C VAL A 195 44.88 18.53 5.13
N LYS A 196 45.24 19.52 5.97
CA LYS A 196 45.12 19.39 7.44
C LYS A 196 43.66 19.50 7.90
N GLN A 197 42.86 20.39 7.31
CA GLN A 197 41.42 20.51 7.61
C GLN A 197 40.59 19.27 7.23
N ARG A 198 40.98 18.51 6.21
CA ARG A 198 40.28 17.27 5.81
C ARG A 198 40.53 16.10 6.77
N LYS A 199 41.62 16.08 7.53
CA LYS A 199 41.89 15.02 8.53
C LYS A 199 41.12 15.22 9.83
N ASP A 200 40.87 16.45 10.25
CA ASP A 200 40.20 16.74 11.53
C ASP A 200 38.66 16.54 11.49
N ARG A 201 38.08 16.40 10.29
CA ARG A 201 36.62 16.19 10.11
C ARG A 201 36.19 14.73 10.11
N LYS A 202 37.12 13.76 10.14
CA LYS A 202 36.82 12.31 10.09
C LYS A 202 36.83 11.60 11.46
N GLY A 203 36.87 12.36 12.56
CA GLY A 203 37.10 11.83 13.91
C GLY A 203 36.05 12.18 14.99
N LYS A 204 34.82 12.57 14.63
CA LYS A 204 33.73 12.76 15.61
C LYS A 204 32.46 12.06 15.15
N GLY A 205 32.27 10.85 15.67
CA GLY A 205 31.08 10.04 15.41
C GLY A 205 31.14 8.66 16.05
N LYS A 206 31.48 8.59 17.35
CA LYS A 206 31.21 7.41 18.17
C LYS A 206 30.55 7.89 19.47
N VAL A 207 29.26 7.61 19.61
CA VAL A 207 28.62 7.46 20.92
C VAL A 207 27.81 6.17 20.88
N THR A 208 28.43 5.15 21.46
CA THR A 208 27.83 3.95 22.01
C THR A 208 27.04 4.28 23.27
N ASN A 209 25.88 3.67 23.46
CA ASN A 209 25.25 3.36 24.76
C ASN A 209 24.21 2.26 24.49
N SER A 210 24.50 1.00 24.80
CA SER A 210 24.43 0.31 26.11
C SER A 210 23.03 -0.21 26.42
N GLU A 211 22.88 -1.53 26.26
CA GLU A 211 21.94 -2.37 27.01
C GLU A 211 21.98 -2.06 28.51
N ALA A 212 20.81 -1.84 29.12
CA ALA A 212 20.43 -2.37 30.44
C ALA A 212 19.00 -1.92 30.79
N ALA A 213 18.14 -2.91 30.99
CA ALA A 213 17.19 -3.04 32.11
C ALA A 213 16.41 -1.81 32.65
N ASP A 214 15.09 -2.04 32.66
CA ASP A 214 14.19 -1.84 33.82
C ASP A 214 13.23 -0.62 33.85
N VAL A 215 12.05 -0.93 34.40
CA VAL A 215 11.02 -0.07 35.00
C VAL A 215 9.96 0.56 34.08
N SER A 216 8.98 -0.29 33.76
CA SER A 216 7.55 -0.06 34.03
C SER A 216 7.13 1.33 34.56
N ARG A 217 6.88 2.30 33.67
CA ARG A 217 6.08 3.49 33.99
C ARG A 217 4.61 3.26 33.70
N LYS A 218 3.91 2.75 34.72
CA LYS A 218 2.45 2.85 34.89
C LYS A 218 2.02 4.31 34.71
N ARG A 219 1.38 4.65 33.58
CA ARG A 219 0.53 5.84 33.51
C ARG A 219 -0.79 5.51 34.20
N LYS A 220 -0.96 6.03 35.41
CA LYS A 220 -2.25 6.07 36.13
C LYS A 220 -3.21 6.96 35.36
N ILE A 221 -4.10 6.38 34.57
CA ILE A 221 -5.35 7.03 34.19
C ILE A 221 -6.35 6.71 35.31
N LYS A 222 -6.68 7.74 36.10
CA LYS A 222 -7.82 7.72 37.02
C LYS A 222 -9.08 7.72 36.16
N SER A 223 -9.77 6.59 36.08
CA SER A 223 -11.17 6.54 35.65
C SER A 223 -12.02 6.18 36.84
N SER A 224 -12.81 7.15 37.28
CA SER A 224 -13.94 6.97 38.19
C SER A 224 -15.18 6.61 37.36
N ALA A 225 -15.83 5.49 37.67
CA ALA A 225 -17.23 5.22 37.37
C ALA A 225 -17.64 4.05 38.28
N VAL A 226 -18.14 4.37 39.48
CA VAL A 226 -19.58 4.30 39.82
C VAL A 226 -20.10 2.87 39.77
N VAL A 227 -20.09 2.27 40.96
CA VAL A 227 -20.86 1.10 41.33
C VAL A 227 -22.32 1.52 41.39
N VAL A 228 -23.21 0.83 40.68
CA VAL A 228 -24.63 0.74 41.05
C VAL A 228 -24.92 -0.73 41.24
N SER A 229 -24.88 -1.12 42.51
CA SER A 229 -25.49 -2.32 43.05
C SER A 229 -26.88 -1.92 43.55
N GLY A 230 -27.84 -2.83 43.43
CA GLY A 230 -29.21 -2.71 43.94
C GLY A 230 -30.08 -3.66 43.12
N GLU A 231 -30.19 -4.93 43.46
CA GLU A 231 -30.92 -5.53 44.59
C GLU A 231 -32.45 -5.57 44.37
N GLU A 232 -33.00 -6.61 44.97
CA GLU A 232 -34.20 -7.39 44.65
C GLU A 232 -35.53 -6.77 45.12
N GLU A 233 -36.63 -7.42 44.68
CA GLU A 233 -37.93 -7.55 45.39
C GLU A 233 -38.82 -6.30 45.56
N VAL A 234 -40.16 -6.33 45.73
CA VAL A 234 -41.31 -7.21 45.46
C VAL A 234 -42.53 -6.36 45.87
N VAL A 235 -43.66 -6.51 45.15
CA VAL A 235 -45.08 -6.28 45.56
C VAL A 235 -45.52 -4.90 46.11
N GLY A 236 -46.53 -4.32 45.44
CA GLY A 236 -47.78 -3.95 46.14
C GLY A 236 -48.33 -2.52 45.94
N PRO A 237 -49.68 -2.35 45.93
CA PRO A 237 -50.37 -1.25 45.25
C PRO A 237 -50.80 -0.12 46.19
N SER A 238 -50.82 1.13 45.70
CA SER A 238 -51.59 2.21 46.32
C SER A 238 -51.91 3.28 45.30
N GLY A 239 -53.19 3.40 44.98
CA GLY A 239 -53.70 4.38 44.03
C GLY A 239 -53.66 5.81 44.59
N ARG A 240 -53.40 6.76 43.68
CA ARG A 240 -54.02 8.09 43.69
C ARG A 240 -54.04 8.67 42.27
N PRO A 241 -55.07 9.46 41.92
CA PRO A 241 -55.42 9.72 40.53
C PRO A 241 -54.80 10.99 39.94
N LEU A 242 -54.60 10.92 38.63
CA LEU A 242 -54.66 11.99 37.61
C LEU A 242 -53.98 13.33 37.92
N LYS A 243 -52.81 13.52 37.30
CA LYS A 243 -52.52 14.77 36.57
C LYS A 243 -52.23 14.42 35.12
N LYS A 244 -53.11 14.89 34.23
CA LYS A 244 -53.05 14.72 32.77
C LYS A 244 -51.76 15.35 32.24
N LEU A 245 -50.74 14.52 32.02
CA LEU A 245 -49.62 14.87 31.14
C LEU A 245 -50.09 14.69 29.70
N LYS A 246 -49.78 15.71 28.92
CA LYS A 246 -50.13 15.89 27.52
C LYS A 246 -49.42 14.78 26.74
N THR A 247 -50.19 13.81 26.24
CA THR A 247 -49.67 12.70 25.43
C THR A 247 -49.03 13.25 24.16
N GLU A 248 -47.72 13.06 24.04
CA GLU A 248 -46.93 13.23 22.84
C GLU A 248 -47.35 12.14 21.83
N PRO A 249 -47.51 12.45 20.53
CA PRO A 249 -47.93 11.45 19.56
C PRO A 249 -46.85 10.38 19.36
N GLU A 250 -47.28 9.11 19.37
CA GLU A 250 -46.46 7.94 19.03
C GLU A 250 -45.65 8.18 17.76
N MET A 251 -44.34 8.03 17.87
CA MET A 251 -43.43 7.96 16.74
C MET A 251 -43.69 6.64 16.02
N GLN A 252 -44.34 6.72 14.86
CA GLN A 252 -44.41 5.61 13.93
C GLN A 252 -42.98 5.19 13.54
N VAL A 253 -42.80 3.87 13.49
CA VAL A 253 -41.63 3.10 13.10
C VAL A 253 -40.81 3.82 12.03
N ASP A 254 -39.54 4.08 12.36
CA ASP A 254 -38.57 4.71 11.47
C ASP A 254 -38.30 3.80 10.26
N ASP A 255 -38.62 4.29 9.06
CA ASP A 255 -37.91 3.92 7.83
C ASP A 255 -36.44 4.36 7.97
N GLU A 256 -35.60 3.46 8.48
CA GLU A 256 -34.17 3.68 8.71
C GLU A 256 -33.33 3.76 7.41
N GLU A 257 -33.94 3.66 6.22
CA GLU A 257 -33.20 3.38 4.98
C GLU A 257 -32.70 4.62 4.19
N TYR A 258 -32.97 5.85 4.63
CA TYR A 258 -32.55 7.07 3.90
C TYR A 258 -31.66 8.03 4.72
N LYS A 259 -30.81 7.53 5.62
CA LYS A 259 -29.91 8.39 6.43
C LYS A 259 -28.65 8.88 5.71
N ASN A 260 -28.34 8.43 4.50
CA ASN A 260 -27.07 8.72 3.83
C ASN A 260 -27.26 9.14 2.37
N ASN A 261 -27.55 10.42 2.06
CA ASN A 261 -26.93 11.11 0.90
C ASN A 261 -27.36 12.56 0.57
N GLU A 262 -28.05 13.29 1.44
CA GLU A 262 -28.34 14.69 1.11
C GLU A 262 -27.19 15.63 1.52
N ARG A 263 -26.28 15.90 0.57
CA ARG A 263 -25.37 17.04 0.69
C ARG A 263 -26.19 18.32 0.64
N CYS A 264 -25.98 19.22 1.60
CA CYS A 264 -26.53 20.57 1.51
C CYS A 264 -25.94 21.27 0.28
N GLY A 265 -26.78 21.54 -0.73
CA GLY A 265 -26.37 22.13 -2.01
C GLY A 265 -25.65 23.48 -1.89
N HIS A 266 -25.80 24.17 -0.75
CA HIS A 266 -25.18 25.48 -0.54
C HIS A 266 -23.78 25.42 0.11
N CYS A 267 -23.53 24.47 1.03
CA CYS A 267 -22.23 24.39 1.70
C CYS A 267 -21.31 23.27 1.18
N LYS A 268 -21.83 22.35 0.36
CA LYS A 268 -21.10 21.21 -0.26
C LYS A 268 -20.22 20.41 0.71
N THR A 269 -20.42 20.54 2.02
CA THR A 269 -19.64 19.80 3.01
C THR A 269 -20.26 18.45 3.26
N ASP A 270 -19.43 17.43 3.12
CA ASP A 270 -19.77 16.06 3.44
C ASP A 270 -19.87 15.89 4.96
N ASN A 271 -20.96 15.27 5.41
CA ASN A 271 -21.07 14.56 6.69
C ASN A 271 -20.91 15.35 7.99
N ILE A 272 -21.70 16.41 8.19
CA ILE A 272 -22.06 16.83 9.55
C ILE A 272 -23.58 16.96 9.66
N LYS A 273 -24.20 15.87 10.17
CA LYS A 273 -25.53 15.79 10.82
C LYS A 273 -26.50 16.92 10.46
N CYS A 274 -26.89 17.02 9.20
CA CYS A 274 -28.01 17.88 8.82
C CYS A 274 -29.30 17.09 8.98
N PHE A 275 -29.83 17.00 10.21
CA PHE A 275 -31.18 16.49 10.43
C PHE A 275 -32.19 17.53 9.91
N ILE A 276 -32.70 17.31 8.70
CA ILE A 276 -33.77 18.10 8.11
C ILE A 276 -35.09 17.42 8.45
N ARG A 277 -35.69 17.77 9.59
CA ARG A 277 -37.15 17.66 9.76
C ARG A 277 -37.67 19.04 10.17
N ARG A 278 -38.37 19.70 9.23
CA ARG A 278 -39.17 20.93 9.40
C ARG A 278 -38.40 22.22 9.76
N GLY A 279 -37.64 22.75 8.79
CA GLY A 279 -37.31 24.19 8.75
C GLY A 279 -36.05 24.65 9.49
N ARG A 280 -35.02 23.80 9.67
CA ARG A 280 -33.74 24.22 10.27
C ARG A 280 -32.63 24.33 9.22
N THR A 281 -31.95 25.46 9.21
CA THR A 281 -30.73 25.71 8.43
C THR A 281 -29.59 24.78 8.88
N CYS A 282 -28.71 24.38 7.96
CA CYS A 282 -27.48 23.64 8.30
C CYS A 282 -26.69 24.38 9.40
N GLU A 283 -26.00 23.68 10.30
CA GLU A 283 -25.30 24.31 11.44
C GLU A 283 -24.26 25.35 10.98
N ARG A 284 -23.59 25.08 9.86
CA ARG A 284 -22.67 26.02 9.21
C ARG A 284 -23.37 27.26 8.63
N CYS A 285 -24.59 27.08 8.13
CA CYS A 285 -25.44 28.13 7.58
C CYS A 285 -26.02 28.99 8.72
N LYS A 286 -26.35 28.35 9.85
CA LYS A 286 -26.81 28.99 11.10
C LYS A 286 -25.76 29.93 11.67
N LEU A 287 -24.50 29.49 11.74
CA LEU A 287 -23.39 30.31 12.24
C LEU A 287 -23.14 31.56 11.37
N LYS A 288 -23.30 31.42 10.04
CA LYS A 288 -23.09 32.54 9.10
C LYS A 288 -24.32 33.45 8.93
N LYS A 289 -25.44 33.16 9.61
CA LYS A 289 -26.75 33.82 9.41
C LYS A 289 -27.23 33.86 7.95
N ASN A 290 -26.71 32.97 7.10
CA ASN A 290 -27.14 32.86 5.72
C ASN A 290 -28.38 31.97 5.67
N LYS A 291 -29.44 32.45 5.01
CA LYS A 291 -30.61 31.61 4.71
C LYS A 291 -30.17 30.49 3.79
N CYS A 292 -30.33 29.25 4.25
CA CYS A 292 -30.11 28.09 3.41
C CYS A 292 -31.30 28.00 2.46
N VAL A 293 -31.14 28.49 1.24
CA VAL A 293 -32.12 28.28 0.18
C VAL A 293 -31.92 26.84 -0.27
N PHE A 294 -32.73 25.93 0.28
CA PHE A 294 -32.97 24.70 -0.44
C PHE A 294 -33.68 25.11 -1.73
N PRO A 295 -33.23 24.64 -2.91
CA PRO A 295 -34.09 24.76 -4.08
C PRO A 295 -35.41 24.15 -3.64
N GLN A 296 -36.45 24.97 -3.64
CA GLN A 296 -37.79 24.54 -3.33
C GLN A 296 -38.13 23.64 -4.51
N GLY A 297 -37.76 22.36 -4.38
CA GLY A 297 -37.96 21.38 -5.40
C GLY A 297 -39.44 21.40 -5.68
N GLU A 298 -39.79 21.85 -6.88
CA GLU A 298 -41.01 21.42 -7.51
C GLU A 298 -41.01 19.92 -7.31
N SER A 299 -41.99 19.42 -6.57
CA SER A 299 -42.22 17.99 -6.36
C SER A 299 -42.66 17.40 -7.70
N SER A 300 -41.75 17.39 -8.69
CA SER A 300 -41.86 16.64 -9.92
C SER A 300 -41.54 15.20 -9.56
N GLY A 301 -42.55 14.51 -9.02
CA GLY A 301 -42.54 13.07 -8.93
C GLY A 301 -42.25 12.49 -10.32
N SER A 302 -41.49 11.40 -10.34
CA SER A 302 -41.36 10.44 -11.45
C SER A 302 -40.38 10.73 -12.60
N ALA A 303 -39.77 11.92 -12.75
CA ALA A 303 -38.86 12.14 -13.89
C ALA A 303 -37.42 11.64 -13.65
N GLY A 304 -36.88 11.80 -12.44
CA GLY A 304 -35.49 11.44 -12.13
C GLY A 304 -35.21 9.98 -11.79
N SER A 305 -36.25 9.13 -11.64
CA SER A 305 -36.05 7.70 -11.35
C SER A 305 -35.67 6.91 -12.61
N SER A 306 -36.13 7.33 -13.79
CA SER A 306 -35.83 6.66 -15.06
C SER A 306 -34.34 6.73 -15.41
N GLU A 307 -33.73 7.91 -15.32
CA GLU A 307 -32.30 8.12 -15.62
C GLU A 307 -31.37 7.32 -14.68
N ILE A 308 -31.75 7.19 -13.40
CA ILE A 308 -30.97 6.42 -12.43
C ILE A 308 -31.07 4.92 -12.73
N ILE A 309 -32.27 4.43 -13.07
CA ILE A 309 -32.48 3.03 -13.45
C ILE A 309 -31.70 2.70 -14.73
N ASP A 310 -31.71 3.58 -15.73
CA ASP A 310 -30.95 3.40 -16.97
C ASP A 310 -29.43 3.36 -16.73
N LEU A 311 -28.92 4.20 -15.81
CA LEU A 311 -27.52 4.19 -15.41
C LEU A 311 -27.13 2.91 -14.66
N LEU A 312 -28.00 2.42 -13.77
CA LEU A 312 -27.79 1.17 -13.06
C LEU A 312 -27.80 -0.02 -14.02
N GLN A 313 -28.75 -0.06 -14.96
CA GLN A 313 -28.82 -1.10 -15.98
C GLN A 313 -27.54 -1.11 -16.83
N LYS A 314 -27.09 0.07 -17.29
CA LYS A 314 -25.85 0.20 -18.06
C LYS A 314 -24.60 -0.20 -17.28
N LEU A 315 -24.61 -0.09 -15.95
CA LEU A 315 -23.54 -0.58 -15.09
C LEU A 315 -23.58 -2.10 -14.97
N CYS A 316 -24.76 -2.70 -14.81
CA CYS A 316 -24.94 -4.15 -14.83
C CYS A 316 -24.44 -4.75 -16.14
N ASP A 317 -24.87 -4.22 -17.29
CA ASP A 317 -24.46 -4.73 -18.60
C ASP A 317 -22.93 -4.70 -18.78
N LYS A 318 -22.26 -3.65 -18.28
CA LYS A 318 -20.80 -3.56 -18.30
C LYS A 318 -20.12 -4.55 -17.37
N MET A 319 -20.72 -4.84 -16.22
CA MET A 319 -20.18 -5.83 -15.30
C MET A 319 -20.25 -7.23 -15.91
N ASP A 320 -21.32 -7.55 -16.62
CA ASP A 320 -21.48 -8.80 -17.34
C ASP A 320 -20.42 -8.93 -18.45
N ASP A 321 -20.17 -7.87 -19.24
CA ASP A 321 -19.10 -7.82 -20.23
C ASP A 321 -17.70 -8.08 -19.62
N PHE A 322 -17.44 -7.49 -18.43
CA PHE A 322 -16.18 -7.72 -17.72
C PHE A 322 -16.06 -9.14 -17.20
N GLN A 323 -17.15 -9.73 -16.72
CA GLN A 323 -17.17 -11.10 -16.24
C GLN A 323 -16.89 -12.09 -17.38
N GLU A 324 -17.53 -11.93 -18.54
CA GLU A 324 -17.26 -12.75 -19.73
C GLU A 324 -15.79 -12.62 -20.18
N GLY A 325 -15.25 -11.40 -20.12
CA GLY A 325 -13.84 -11.13 -20.41
C GLY A 325 -12.88 -11.88 -19.47
N LEU A 326 -13.20 -11.94 -18.17
CA LEU A 326 -12.42 -12.66 -17.18
C LEU A 326 -12.47 -14.17 -17.40
N GLU A 327 -13.65 -14.75 -17.61
CA GLU A 327 -13.82 -16.19 -17.89
C GLU A 327 -13.03 -16.61 -19.13
N ARG A 328 -13.01 -15.77 -20.18
CA ARG A 328 -12.21 -16.01 -21.39
C ARG A 328 -10.70 -15.99 -21.13
N VAL A 329 -10.23 -15.09 -20.27
CA VAL A 329 -8.80 -15.02 -19.89
C VAL A 329 -8.43 -16.22 -19.03
N GLU A 330 -9.27 -16.59 -18.07
CA GLU A 330 -9.09 -17.76 -17.22
C GLU A 330 -9.00 -19.05 -18.06
N GLY A 331 -9.91 -19.23 -19.04
CA GLY A 331 -9.84 -20.35 -19.97
C GLY A 331 -8.53 -20.42 -20.76
N LYS A 332 -7.97 -19.27 -21.19
CA LYS A 332 -6.67 -19.22 -21.87
C LYS A 332 -5.51 -19.55 -20.94
N VAL A 333 -5.55 -19.07 -19.70
CA VAL A 333 -4.53 -19.37 -18.69
C VAL A 333 -4.55 -20.85 -18.37
N ASN A 334 -5.72 -21.45 -18.16
CA ASN A 334 -5.87 -22.88 -17.91
C ASN A 334 -5.38 -23.72 -19.10
N PHE A 335 -5.69 -23.31 -20.33
CA PHE A 335 -5.18 -23.98 -21.53
C PHE A 335 -3.65 -23.90 -21.63
N LEU A 336 -3.04 -22.74 -21.35
CA LEU A 336 -1.59 -22.59 -21.34
C LEU A 336 -0.95 -23.39 -20.21
N GLY A 337 -1.57 -23.43 -19.03
CA GLY A 337 -1.17 -24.26 -17.90
C GLY A 337 -1.11 -25.72 -18.29
N GLY A 338 -2.18 -26.26 -18.87
CA GLY A 338 -2.20 -27.65 -19.37
C GLY A 338 -1.10 -27.93 -20.38
N ARG A 339 -0.80 -27.01 -21.31
CA ARG A 339 0.31 -27.20 -22.26
C ARG A 339 1.69 -27.17 -21.61
N VAL A 340 1.86 -26.41 -20.53
CA VAL A 340 3.11 -26.41 -19.76
C VAL A 340 3.22 -27.71 -18.97
N ASP A 341 2.14 -28.18 -18.38
CA ASP A 341 2.10 -29.46 -17.67
C ASP A 341 2.41 -30.62 -18.62
N ASP A 342 1.76 -30.68 -19.79
CA ASP A 342 2.06 -31.65 -20.86
C ASP A 342 3.55 -31.59 -21.27
N LEU A 343 4.10 -30.37 -21.45
CA LEU A 343 5.52 -30.19 -21.80
C LEU A 343 6.46 -30.68 -20.70
N VAL A 344 6.09 -30.50 -19.43
CA VAL A 344 6.87 -30.95 -18.27
C VAL A 344 6.80 -32.47 -18.12
N ASP A 345 5.64 -33.06 -18.36
CA ASP A 345 5.42 -34.51 -18.28
C ASP A 345 6.08 -35.26 -19.45
N ASP A 346 6.02 -34.69 -20.65
CA ASP A 346 6.67 -35.22 -21.85
C ASP A 346 8.19 -34.97 -21.87
N PHE A 347 8.72 -34.13 -20.97
CA PHE A 347 10.16 -33.85 -20.91
C PHE A 347 10.95 -35.08 -20.44
N HIS A 348 11.46 -35.85 -21.40
CA HIS A 348 12.39 -36.95 -21.14
C HIS A 348 13.83 -36.40 -21.14
N GLU A 349 14.66 -36.84 -20.19
CA GLU A 349 16.05 -36.37 -20.07
C GLU A 349 16.89 -36.60 -21.34
N GLY A 350 16.46 -37.52 -22.21
CA GLY A 350 17.07 -37.81 -23.51
C GLY A 350 16.64 -36.89 -24.67
N ASP A 351 15.56 -36.12 -24.51
CA ASP A 351 15.03 -35.21 -25.54
C ASP A 351 15.54 -33.77 -25.40
N ALA A 352 16.57 -33.57 -24.57
CA ALA A 352 17.24 -32.27 -24.50
C ALA A 352 17.78 -31.93 -25.91
N PRO A 353 17.27 -30.88 -26.58
CA PRO A 353 17.73 -30.54 -27.91
C PRO A 353 19.24 -30.32 -27.85
N GLU A 354 19.98 -30.95 -28.77
CA GLU A 354 21.40 -30.68 -28.98
C GLU A 354 21.53 -29.22 -29.42
N TRP A 355 21.69 -28.32 -28.45
CA TRP A 355 21.93 -26.92 -28.72
C TRP A 355 23.28 -26.83 -29.44
N PRO A 356 23.35 -26.16 -30.61
CA PRO A 356 24.61 -25.90 -31.27
C PRO A 356 25.56 -25.26 -30.25
N SER A 357 26.75 -25.85 -30.09
CA SER A 357 27.72 -25.43 -29.07
C SER A 357 28.15 -23.96 -29.19
N ASP A 358 27.76 -23.30 -30.28
CA ASP A 358 28.14 -21.96 -30.65
C ASP A 358 27.12 -20.91 -30.18
N PHE A 359 25.91 -21.34 -29.77
CA PHE A 359 24.79 -20.46 -29.46
C PHE A 359 24.63 -20.11 -27.97
N VAL A 360 25.32 -20.84 -27.10
CA VAL A 360 25.15 -20.74 -25.66
C VAL A 360 26.52 -20.48 -25.04
N GLU A 361 26.70 -19.26 -24.56
CA GLU A 361 27.88 -18.84 -23.78
C GLU A 361 28.14 -19.87 -22.67
N GLU A 362 29.42 -20.21 -22.47
CA GLU A 362 29.86 -21.28 -21.56
C GLU A 362 29.30 -21.09 -20.14
N GLU A 363 29.18 -19.84 -19.71
CA GLU A 363 28.60 -19.42 -18.43
C GLU A 363 27.11 -19.83 -18.29
N PHE A 364 26.30 -19.68 -19.34
CA PHE A 364 24.90 -20.11 -19.33
C PHE A 364 24.76 -21.64 -19.28
N ARG A 365 25.73 -22.36 -19.86
CA ARG A 365 25.75 -23.83 -19.85
C ARG A 365 26.06 -24.38 -18.45
N GLU A 366 26.97 -23.72 -17.73
CA GLU A 366 27.30 -24.03 -16.33
C GLU A 366 26.12 -23.69 -15.39
N GLU A 367 25.49 -22.53 -15.55
CA GLU A 367 24.29 -22.17 -14.78
C GLU A 367 23.13 -23.12 -15.03
N TRP A 368 22.89 -23.51 -16.30
CA TRP A 368 21.85 -24.47 -16.64
C TRP A 368 22.14 -25.86 -16.10
N ALA A 369 23.40 -26.30 -16.09
CA ALA A 369 23.80 -27.57 -15.49
C ALA A 369 23.61 -27.54 -13.95
N ALA A 370 23.96 -26.44 -13.30
CA ALA A 370 23.72 -26.24 -11.87
C ALA A 370 22.21 -26.23 -11.55
N SER A 371 21.42 -25.54 -12.38
CA SER A 371 19.96 -25.46 -12.24
C SER A 371 19.27 -26.82 -12.47
N LYS A 372 19.77 -27.65 -13.39
CA LYS A 372 19.32 -29.05 -13.56
C LYS A 372 19.55 -29.90 -12.31
N VAL A 373 20.70 -29.74 -11.64
CA VAL A 373 20.99 -30.46 -10.39
C VAL A 373 20.05 -29.99 -9.27
N GLU A 374 19.77 -28.69 -9.17
CA GLU A 374 18.80 -28.15 -8.20
C GLU A 374 17.36 -28.61 -8.50
N LEU A 375 16.94 -28.63 -9.76
CA LEU A 375 15.65 -29.16 -10.20
C LEU A 375 15.51 -30.66 -9.92
N GLY A 376 16.56 -31.46 -10.13
CA GLY A 376 16.61 -32.87 -9.74
C GLY A 376 16.43 -33.07 -8.23
N ASN A 377 17.03 -32.18 -7.42
CA ASN A 377 16.85 -32.19 -5.97
C ASN A 377 15.43 -31.80 -5.55
N LEU A 378 14.79 -30.87 -6.26
CA LEU A 378 13.41 -30.43 -5.99
C LEU A 378 12.35 -31.47 -6.44
N LYS A 379 12.63 -32.26 -7.48
CA LYS A 379 11.74 -33.34 -7.98
C LYS A 379 11.49 -34.41 -6.89
N ASN A 380 12.43 -34.62 -5.99
CA ASN A 380 12.27 -35.52 -4.83
C ASN A 380 11.49 -34.87 -3.67
N VAL A 381 11.65 -33.56 -3.44
CA VAL A 381 10.97 -32.86 -2.32
C VAL A 381 9.48 -32.66 -2.63
N ASN A 382 9.13 -32.37 -3.88
CA ASN A 382 7.74 -32.11 -4.25
C ASN A 382 6.93 -33.42 -4.43
N SER A 383 7.56 -34.51 -4.86
CA SER A 383 6.89 -35.82 -4.99
C SER A 383 6.61 -36.50 -3.64
N GLU A 384 7.43 -36.24 -2.61
CA GLU A 384 7.18 -36.72 -1.24
C GLU A 384 6.09 -35.91 -0.54
N ALA A 385 6.08 -34.58 -0.71
CA ALA A 385 5.02 -33.71 -0.21
C ALA A 385 3.66 -34.01 -0.87
N LEU A 386 3.64 -34.27 -2.19
CA LEU A 386 2.43 -34.72 -2.91
C LEU A 386 1.97 -36.12 -2.49
N ARG A 387 2.88 -37.07 -2.22
CA ARG A 387 2.50 -38.40 -1.69
C ARG A 387 1.89 -38.33 -0.29
N ILE A 388 2.41 -37.46 0.59
CA ILE A 388 1.85 -37.27 1.93
C ILE A 388 0.47 -36.64 1.85
N ALA A 389 0.28 -35.67 0.94
CA ALA A 389 -1.02 -35.03 0.73
C ALA A 389 -2.07 -35.95 0.08
N MET A 390 -1.67 -36.97 -0.70
CA MET A 390 -2.58 -37.94 -1.31
C MET A 390 -2.90 -39.16 -0.42
N HIS A 391 -2.23 -39.32 0.72
CA HIS A 391 -2.47 -40.40 1.68
C HIS A 391 -3.06 -39.89 3.02
N MET A 392 -3.46 -38.62 3.09
CA MET A 392 -4.37 -38.08 4.10
C MET A 392 -5.76 -37.92 3.49
#